data_AF-A0A928T7F5-F1
#
_entry.id   AF-A0A928T7F5-F1
#
_cell.length_a   1.000
_cell.length_b   1.000
_cell.length_c   1.000
_cell.angle_alpha   90.00
_cell.angle_beta   90.00
_cell.angle_gamma   90.00
#
_symmetry.space_group_name_H-M   'P 1'
#
loop_
_entity.id
_entity.type
_entity.pdbx_description
1 polymer ?
#
loop_
_entity_poly.entity_id
_entity_poly.type
_entity_poly.pdbx_seq_one_letter_code
_entity_poly.pdbx_strand_id
1 'polypeptide(L)'
;MKTPSDENHDLIRWLDGEMTPAERSAFEATLKNDPELAAEAESMRQLSENLKAHLPAEMPVPHADFFNSQIQVRIAQMEADEAREGRKSAESTAAWLSWLRMPWLAGAAAAAFAVAGLVWMQTSPTGGASTIASTYTPNPAVHAQVFHSTEAGATVLMLDGLEPIPAEKKVAGFRVHHAESDAGVATTTLFDENGVVLAVVALNALGQPQVLK
;
A
#
# COMPACT_ATOMS: atom_id res chain seq x y z
N MET A 1 0.11 -32.02 26.89
CA MET A 1 0.15 -31.56 25.48
C MET A 1 1.30 -32.31 24.81
N LYS A 2 1.02 -33.27 23.92
CA LYS A 2 2.05 -33.79 23.01
C LYS A 2 2.37 -32.67 22.03
N THR A 3 3.64 -32.32 21.89
CA THR A 3 4.14 -31.48 20.79
C THR A 3 3.68 -32.07 19.45
N PRO A 4 3.49 -31.25 18.40
CA PRO A 4 3.28 -31.79 17.05
C PRO A 4 4.42 -32.77 16.77
N SER A 5 4.07 -33.99 16.39
CA SER A 5 5.00 -35.13 16.29
C SER A 5 6.21 -34.79 15.42
N ASP A 6 7.40 -35.13 15.90
CA ASP A 6 8.67 -35.04 15.15
C ASP A 6 8.57 -35.72 13.77
N GLU A 7 7.67 -36.70 13.62
CA GLU A 7 7.35 -37.41 12.37
C GLU A 7 6.90 -36.48 11.23
N ASN A 8 6.07 -35.47 11.51
CA ASN A 8 5.63 -34.51 10.49
C ASN A 8 6.78 -33.59 10.06
N HIS A 9 7.68 -33.29 10.98
CA HIS A 9 8.84 -32.44 10.71
C HIS A 9 9.89 -33.17 9.88
N ASP A 10 10.11 -34.45 10.14
CA ASP A 10 11.02 -35.29 9.36
C ASP A 10 10.49 -35.57 7.94
N LEU A 11 9.17 -35.75 7.79
CA LEU A 11 8.54 -35.88 6.48
C LEU A 11 8.77 -34.64 5.61
N ILE A 12 8.58 -33.44 6.17
CA ILE A 12 8.81 -32.17 5.46
C ILE A 12 10.29 -32.02 5.08
N ARG A 13 11.22 -32.24 6.02
CA ARG A 13 12.67 -32.18 5.75
C ARG A 13 13.11 -33.18 4.67
N TRP A 14 12.48 -34.36 4.63
CA TRP A 14 12.74 -35.34 3.58
C TRP A 14 12.24 -34.86 2.21
N LEU A 15 11.03 -34.29 2.15
CA LEU A 15 10.45 -33.74 0.91
C LEU A 15 11.24 -32.55 0.36
N ASP A 16 11.70 -31.66 1.25
CA ASP A 16 12.49 -30.47 0.88
C ASP A 16 13.96 -30.80 0.58
N GLY A 17 14.39 -32.03 0.88
CA GLY A 17 15.74 -32.50 0.61
C GLY A 17 16.79 -32.03 1.63
N GLU A 18 16.36 -31.48 2.77
CA GLU A 18 17.21 -30.93 3.84
C GLU A 18 17.84 -32.00 4.75
N MET A 19 17.47 -33.27 4.59
CA MET A 19 18.10 -34.39 5.30
C MET A 19 19.49 -34.72 4.76
N THR A 20 20.41 -35.02 5.66
CA THR A 20 21.70 -35.64 5.30
C THR A 20 21.51 -37.04 4.72
N PRO A 21 22.49 -37.59 3.98
CA PRO A 21 22.37 -38.93 3.39
C PRO A 21 22.10 -40.04 4.44
N ALA A 22 22.64 -39.90 5.65
CA ALA A 22 22.44 -40.86 6.72
C ALA A 22 21.01 -40.78 7.30
N GLU A 23 20.51 -39.56 7.56
CA GLU A 23 19.13 -39.34 8.01
C GLU A 23 18.11 -39.82 6.97
N ARG A 24 18.35 -39.50 5.69
CA ARG A 24 17.47 -39.92 4.59
C ARG A 24 17.35 -41.44 4.50
N SER A 25 18.48 -42.16 4.59
CA SER A 25 18.44 -43.63 4.53
C SER A 25 17.76 -44.28 5.74
N ALA A 26 17.88 -43.67 6.93
CA ALA A 26 17.13 -44.09 8.11
C ALA A 26 15.62 -43.83 7.95
N PHE A 27 15.24 -42.65 7.45
CA PHE A 27 13.83 -42.29 7.23
C PHE A 27 13.17 -43.16 6.14
N GLU A 28 13.89 -43.45 5.05
CA GLU A 28 13.42 -44.38 4.01
C GLU A 28 13.26 -45.82 4.52
N ALA A 29 14.05 -46.24 5.51
CA ALA A 29 13.84 -47.52 6.17
C ALA A 29 12.56 -47.49 7.02
N THR A 30 12.25 -46.38 7.69
CA THR A 30 10.98 -46.18 8.42
C THR A 30 9.78 -46.21 7.48
N LEU A 31 9.84 -45.52 6.33
CA LEU A 31 8.78 -45.54 5.31
C LEU A 31 8.47 -46.95 4.78
N LYS A 32 9.47 -47.85 4.72
CA LYS A 32 9.23 -49.25 4.31
C LYS A 32 8.49 -50.06 5.37
N ASN A 33 8.62 -49.67 6.64
CA ASN A 33 8.02 -50.37 7.77
C ASN A 33 6.67 -49.77 8.19
N ASP A 34 6.36 -48.55 7.75
CA ASP A 34 5.13 -47.84 8.04
C ASP A 34 4.36 -47.47 6.75
N PRO A 35 3.33 -48.26 6.39
CA PRO A 35 2.55 -48.02 5.18
C PRO A 35 1.64 -46.78 5.25
N GLU A 36 1.25 -46.32 6.45
CA GLU A 36 0.46 -45.08 6.59
C GLU A 36 1.33 -43.86 6.29
N LEU A 37 2.53 -43.82 6.88
CA LEU A 37 3.51 -42.76 6.61
C LEU A 37 3.94 -42.74 5.14
N ALA A 38 4.08 -43.92 4.51
CA ALA A 38 4.38 -44.02 3.09
C ALA A 38 3.27 -43.46 2.20
N ALA A 39 2.00 -43.70 2.55
CA ALA A 39 0.86 -43.16 1.83
C ALA A 39 0.78 -41.63 1.96
N GLU A 40 1.05 -41.10 3.15
CA GLU A 40 1.11 -39.65 3.38
C GLU A 40 2.23 -38.99 2.57
N ALA A 41 3.44 -39.56 2.61
CA ALA A 41 4.59 -39.06 1.85
C ALA A 41 4.34 -39.02 0.34
N GLU A 42 3.70 -40.07 -0.20
CA GLU A 42 3.33 -40.12 -1.61
C GLU A 42 2.25 -39.08 -1.95
N SER A 43 1.26 -38.87 -1.08
CA SER A 43 0.22 -37.86 -1.30
C SER A 43 0.80 -36.42 -1.36
N MET A 44 1.74 -36.10 -0.49
CA MET A 44 2.41 -34.79 -0.47
C MET A 44 3.31 -34.60 -1.69
N ARG A 45 3.99 -35.67 -2.13
CA ARG A 45 4.78 -35.64 -3.36
C ARG A 45 3.90 -35.40 -4.58
N GLN A 46 2.77 -36.09 -4.69
CA GLN A 46 1.81 -35.88 -5.78
C GLN A 46 1.23 -34.47 -5.77
N LEU A 47 0.94 -33.91 -4.60
CA LEU A 47 0.51 -32.51 -4.48
C LEU A 47 1.58 -31.54 -4.99
N SER A 48 2.84 -31.73 -4.58
CA SER A 48 3.97 -30.91 -5.01
C SER A 48 4.17 -30.97 -6.53
N GLU A 49 4.14 -32.17 -7.12
CA GLU A 49 4.27 -32.35 -8.57
C GLU A 49 3.08 -31.72 -9.33
N ASN A 50 1.87 -31.85 -8.81
CA ASN A 50 0.69 -31.18 -9.38
C ASN A 50 0.82 -29.66 -9.33
N LEU A 51 1.28 -29.10 -8.21
CA LEU A 51 1.52 -27.66 -8.09
C LEU A 51 2.58 -27.19 -9.08
N LYS A 52 3.72 -27.88 -9.17
CA LYS A 52 4.77 -27.55 -10.15
C LYS A 52 4.30 -27.67 -11.60
N ALA A 53 3.42 -28.61 -11.90
CA ALA A 53 2.89 -28.80 -13.26
C ALA A 53 1.93 -27.66 -13.68
N HIS A 54 1.26 -27.02 -12.72
CA HIS A 54 0.24 -25.99 -13.00
C HIS A 54 0.69 -24.57 -12.66
N LEU A 55 1.75 -24.40 -11.86
CA LEU A 55 2.33 -23.10 -11.57
C LEU A 55 3.41 -22.78 -12.60
N PRO A 56 3.38 -21.59 -13.21
CA PRO A 56 4.47 -21.14 -14.08
C PRO A 56 5.77 -21.06 -13.26
N ALA A 57 6.84 -21.69 -13.74
CA ALA A 57 8.15 -21.72 -13.09
C ALA A 57 8.74 -20.31 -12.87
N GLU A 58 8.43 -19.40 -13.79
CA GLU A 58 8.75 -17.99 -13.68
C GLU A 58 7.49 -17.18 -14.01
N MET A 59 7.09 -16.35 -13.06
CA MET A 59 6.10 -15.30 -13.28
C MET A 59 6.85 -13.97 -13.24
N PRO A 60 6.80 -13.15 -14.31
CA PRO A 60 7.38 -11.83 -14.25
C PRO A 60 6.67 -11.05 -13.14
N VAL A 61 7.45 -10.57 -12.16
CA VAL A 61 6.91 -9.71 -11.11
C VAL A 61 6.37 -8.45 -11.79
N PRO A 62 5.07 -8.16 -11.68
CA PRO A 62 4.51 -6.96 -12.28
C PRO A 62 5.24 -5.73 -11.73
N HIS A 63 5.76 -4.90 -12.63
CA HIS A 63 6.43 -3.64 -12.29
C HIS A 63 7.60 -3.79 -11.32
N ALA A 64 8.53 -4.72 -11.59
CA ALA A 64 9.74 -4.92 -10.80
C ALA A 64 10.52 -3.61 -10.53
N ASP A 65 10.59 -2.71 -11.51
CA ASP A 65 11.25 -1.40 -11.36
C ASP A 65 10.56 -0.50 -10.33
N PHE A 66 9.23 -0.56 -10.24
CA PHE A 66 8.44 0.20 -9.27
C PHE A 66 8.53 -0.41 -7.87
N PHE A 67 8.51 -1.73 -7.76
CA PHE A 67 8.78 -2.40 -6.49
C PHE A 67 10.15 -1.98 -5.95
N ASN A 68 11.18 -1.97 -6.81
CA ASN A 68 12.52 -1.55 -6.46
C ASN A 68 12.58 -0.07 -6.06
N SER A 69 11.84 0.81 -6.74
CA SER A 69 11.80 2.24 -6.39
C SER A 69 11.13 2.48 -5.03
N GLN A 70 10.08 1.74 -4.69
CA GLN A 70 9.45 1.82 -3.36
C GLN A 70 10.39 1.37 -2.24
N ILE A 71 11.16 0.30 -2.46
CA ILE A 71 12.19 -0.13 -1.52
C ILE A 71 13.25 0.95 -1.33
N GLN A 72 13.76 1.55 -2.41
CA GLN A 72 14.75 2.62 -2.34
C GLN A 72 14.21 3.87 -1.61
N VAL A 73 12.98 4.30 -1.92
CA VAL A 73 12.32 5.41 -1.23
C VAL A 73 12.18 5.11 0.26
N ARG A 74 11.79 3.88 0.63
CA ARG A 74 11.64 3.51 2.02
C ARG A 74 12.96 3.51 2.77
N ILE A 75 14.02 3.00 2.15
CA ILE A 75 15.39 3.04 2.71
C ILE A 75 15.82 4.49 2.93
N ALA A 76 15.70 5.35 1.91
CA ALA A 76 16.08 6.75 2.01
C ALA A 76 15.29 7.52 3.10
N GLN A 77 14.01 7.20 3.29
CA GLN A 77 13.20 7.75 4.37
C GLN A 77 13.72 7.31 5.75
N MET A 78 14.00 6.01 5.93
CA MET A 78 14.52 5.48 7.19
C MET A 78 15.87 6.14 7.55
N GLU A 79 16.78 6.25 6.58
CA GLU A 79 18.08 6.91 6.77
C GLU A 79 17.93 8.40 7.11
N ALA A 80 17.01 9.11 6.44
CA ALA A 80 16.74 10.50 6.72
C ALA A 80 16.14 10.72 8.11
N ASP A 81 15.26 9.81 8.55
CA ASP A 81 14.65 9.87 9.88
C ASP A 81 15.66 9.52 10.98
N GLU A 82 16.52 8.52 10.79
CA GLU A 82 17.65 8.24 11.69
C GLU A 82 18.60 9.45 11.80
N ALA A 83 18.92 10.10 10.68
CA ALA A 83 19.77 11.30 10.66
C ALA A 83 19.09 12.51 11.37
N ARG A 84 17.76 12.64 11.27
CA ARG A 84 16.99 13.67 11.97
C ARG A 84 16.89 13.40 13.46
N GLU A 85 16.71 12.14 13.87
CA GLU A 85 16.69 11.75 15.28
C GLU A 85 18.05 11.97 15.95
N GLY A 86 19.15 11.67 15.24
CA GLY A 86 20.52 11.97 15.69
C GLY A 86 20.82 13.47 15.83
N ARG A 87 20.25 14.32 14.96
CA ARG A 87 20.42 15.79 15.05
C ARG A 87 19.54 16.42 16.13
N LYS A 88 18.28 16.00 16.25
CA LYS A 88 17.34 16.49 17.28
C LYS A 88 17.83 16.18 18.69
N SER A 89 18.45 15.01 18.90
CA SER A 89 19.02 14.63 20.19
C SER A 89 20.29 15.42 20.57
N ALA A 90 21.05 15.94 19.60
CA ALA A 90 22.20 16.81 19.85
C ALA A 90 21.84 18.30 20.02
N GLU A 91 20.85 18.81 19.27
CA GLU A 91 20.41 20.21 19.35
C GLU A 91 19.50 20.48 20.57
N SER A 92 18.68 19.50 20.99
CA SER A 92 17.75 19.66 22.12
C SER A 92 18.43 19.80 23.48
N THR A 93 19.53 19.09 23.74
CA THR A 93 20.29 19.18 25.00
C THR A 93 21.05 20.50 25.12
N ALA A 94 21.54 21.04 24.01
CA ALA A 94 22.26 22.32 23.98
C ALA A 94 21.32 23.54 24.05
N ALA A 95 20.14 23.46 23.43
CA ALA A 95 19.14 24.53 23.45
C ALA A 95 18.28 24.58 24.73
N TRP A 96 17.99 23.45 25.37
CA TRP A 96 17.17 23.38 26.59
C TRP A 96 17.85 24.01 27.82
N LEU A 97 19.19 24.03 27.88
CA LEU A 97 19.90 24.58 29.04
C LEU A 97 20.18 26.09 28.95
N SER A 98 19.93 26.74 27.81
CA SER A 98 20.26 28.16 27.62
C SER A 98 19.13 29.12 28.02
N TRP A 99 17.86 28.73 27.87
CA TRP A 99 16.71 29.59 28.15
C TRP A 99 16.36 29.75 29.64
N LEU A 100 16.83 28.82 30.50
CA LEU A 100 16.52 28.82 31.94
C LEU A 100 17.27 29.92 32.73
N ARG A 101 18.09 30.73 32.06
CA ARG A 101 18.96 31.74 32.69
C ARG A 101 18.55 33.19 32.44
N MET A 102 17.32 33.46 32.01
CA MET A 102 16.87 34.84 31.77
C MET A 102 15.54 35.20 32.46
N PRO A 103 15.55 36.06 33.50
CA PRO A 103 14.39 36.34 34.36
C PRO A 103 13.27 37.21 33.73
N TRP A 104 13.43 37.65 32.49
CA TRP A 104 12.55 38.59 31.79
C TRP A 104 11.71 37.93 30.67
N LEU A 105 11.96 36.65 30.36
CA LEU A 105 11.29 35.90 29.29
C LEU A 105 9.89 35.37 29.64
N ALA A 106 9.53 35.27 30.92
CA ALA A 106 8.25 34.69 31.32
C ALA A 106 7.03 35.52 30.83
N GLY A 107 7.17 36.85 30.75
CA GLY A 107 6.08 37.74 30.32
C GLY A 107 5.92 37.85 28.80
N ALA A 108 7.03 37.95 28.05
CA ALA A 108 6.99 38.14 26.60
C ALA A 108 6.70 36.83 25.83
N ALA A 109 7.13 35.68 26.37
CA ALA A 109 6.89 34.39 25.75
C ALA A 109 5.41 34.06 25.65
N ALA A 110 4.61 34.34 26.69
CA ALA A 110 3.17 34.03 26.69
C ALA A 110 2.40 34.76 25.57
N ALA A 111 2.72 36.04 25.32
CA ALA A 111 2.11 36.81 24.25
C ALA A 111 2.55 36.33 22.86
N ALA A 112 3.84 36.02 22.68
CA ALA A 112 4.35 35.51 21.41
C ALA A 112 3.81 34.10 21.09
N PHE A 113 3.68 33.21 22.07
CA PHE A 113 3.05 31.90 21.90
C PHE A 113 1.55 32.01 21.59
N ALA A 114 0.84 32.98 22.15
CA ALA A 114 -0.57 33.21 21.83
C ALA A 114 -0.75 33.68 20.39
N VAL A 115 0.07 34.63 19.91
CA VAL A 115 0.02 35.11 18.52
C VAL A 115 0.49 34.03 17.54
N ALA A 116 1.60 33.33 17.84
CA ALA A 116 2.10 32.25 16.99
C ALA A 116 1.13 31.06 16.95
N GLY A 117 0.49 30.72 18.07
CA GLY A 117 -0.56 29.71 18.14
C GLY A 117 -1.79 30.08 17.30
N LEU A 118 -2.21 31.35 17.35
CA LEU A 118 -3.35 31.84 16.57
C LEU A 118 -3.04 31.85 15.05
N VAL A 119 -1.84 32.26 14.66
CA VAL A 119 -1.40 32.24 13.25
C VAL A 119 -1.25 30.81 12.75
N TRP A 120 -0.70 29.89 13.54
CA TRP A 120 -0.54 28.48 13.13
C TRP A 120 -1.87 27.74 13.00
N MET A 121 -2.88 28.10 13.80
CA MET A 121 -4.25 27.58 13.66
C MET A 121 -4.98 28.15 12.43
N GLN A 122 -4.58 29.33 11.95
CA GLN A 122 -5.14 29.97 10.75
C GLN A 122 -4.41 29.60 9.45
N THR A 123 -3.18 29.09 9.54
CA THR A 123 -2.32 28.77 8.38
C THR A 123 -2.03 27.29 8.21
N SER A 124 -2.68 26.42 8.99
CA SER A 124 -2.72 25.00 8.65
C SER A 124 -3.30 24.89 7.25
N PRO A 125 -2.51 24.49 6.23
CA PRO A 125 -3.08 24.23 4.93
C PRO A 125 -3.97 23.02 5.16
N THR A 126 -5.28 23.22 5.10
CA THR A 126 -6.20 22.20 4.60
C THR A 126 -5.85 21.97 3.14
N GLY A 127 -4.63 21.47 2.87
CA GLY A 127 -4.29 20.85 1.61
C GLY A 127 -5.27 19.70 1.50
N GLY A 128 -6.28 19.88 0.65
CA GLY A 128 -7.40 18.97 0.52
C GLY A 128 -6.87 17.58 0.25
N ALA A 129 -6.81 16.75 1.30
CA ALA A 129 -6.58 15.35 1.16
C ALA A 129 -7.75 14.84 0.32
N SER A 130 -7.46 14.53 -0.95
CA SER A 130 -8.44 13.93 -1.85
C SER A 130 -8.81 12.58 -1.28
N THR A 131 -9.96 12.51 -0.60
CA THR A 131 -10.49 11.27 -0.05
C THR A 131 -11.14 10.48 -1.17
N ILE A 132 -10.62 9.28 -1.43
CA ILE A 132 -11.17 8.38 -2.43
C ILE A 132 -12.46 7.80 -1.87
N ALA A 133 -13.61 8.24 -2.39
CA ALA A 133 -14.91 7.76 -1.95
C ALA A 133 -15.20 6.34 -2.46
N SER A 134 -14.89 6.05 -3.73
CA SER A 134 -15.03 4.72 -4.33
C SER A 134 -14.27 4.64 -5.66
N THR A 135 -13.94 3.41 -6.08
CA THR A 135 -13.36 3.10 -7.38
C THR A 135 -14.20 2.01 -8.05
N TYR A 136 -14.52 2.19 -9.32
CA TYR A 136 -15.32 1.23 -10.10
C TYR A 136 -14.62 0.91 -11.43
N THR A 137 -14.40 -0.38 -11.69
CA THR A 137 -13.93 -0.89 -12.97
C THR A 137 -14.98 -1.83 -13.57
N PRO A 138 -15.58 -1.51 -14.73
CA PRO A 138 -16.61 -2.36 -15.34
C PRO A 138 -16.07 -3.71 -15.83
N ASN A 139 -14.79 -3.74 -16.22
CA ASN A 139 -14.11 -4.94 -16.70
C ASN A 139 -13.31 -5.56 -15.55
N PRO A 140 -13.56 -6.82 -15.15
CA PRO A 140 -12.84 -7.46 -14.05
C PRO A 140 -11.35 -7.71 -14.35
N ALA A 141 -10.94 -7.68 -15.62
CA ALA A 141 -9.53 -7.75 -15.99
C ALA A 141 -8.78 -6.42 -15.80
N VAL A 142 -9.50 -5.33 -15.48
CA VAL A 142 -8.93 -4.00 -15.25
C VAL A 142 -8.83 -3.73 -13.76
N HIS A 143 -7.61 -3.46 -13.31
CA HIS A 143 -7.31 -3.11 -11.93
C HIS A 143 -7.03 -1.62 -11.83
N ALA A 144 -7.67 -0.94 -10.87
CA ALA A 144 -7.47 0.47 -10.63
C ALA A 144 -6.90 0.68 -9.22
N GLN A 145 -5.78 1.40 -9.15
CA GLN A 145 -5.15 1.79 -7.90
C GLN A 145 -5.07 3.30 -7.81
N VAL A 146 -5.41 3.87 -6.66
CA VAL A 146 -5.41 5.32 -6.44
C VAL A 146 -4.55 5.64 -5.24
N PHE A 147 -3.61 6.56 -5.39
CA PHE A 147 -2.76 6.99 -4.30
C PHE A 147 -2.32 8.44 -4.50
N HIS A 148 -1.87 9.09 -3.44
CA HIS A 148 -1.26 10.42 -3.55
C HIS A 148 0.25 10.28 -3.73
N SER A 149 0.78 10.84 -4.82
CA SER A 149 2.23 11.04 -5.01
C SER A 149 2.63 12.43 -4.53
N THR A 150 3.51 12.48 -3.53
CA THR A 150 4.09 13.74 -3.03
C THR A 150 5.09 14.34 -4.01
N GLU A 151 5.82 13.50 -4.75
CA GLU A 151 6.77 13.93 -5.79
C GLU A 151 6.07 14.61 -6.97
N ALA A 152 4.96 14.03 -7.44
CA ALA A 152 4.17 14.62 -8.51
C ALA A 152 3.22 15.73 -8.02
N GLY A 153 3.11 15.93 -6.70
CA GLY A 153 2.15 16.85 -6.10
C GLY A 153 0.69 16.57 -6.49
N ALA A 154 0.34 15.30 -6.73
CA ALA A 154 -0.93 14.92 -7.35
C ALA A 154 -1.49 13.59 -6.82
N THR A 155 -2.81 13.40 -6.98
CA THR A 155 -3.45 12.09 -6.88
C THR A 155 -3.25 11.33 -8.19
N VAL A 156 -2.63 10.16 -8.10
CA VAL A 156 -2.34 9.28 -9.23
C VAL A 156 -3.39 8.18 -9.27
N LEU A 157 -3.99 7.99 -10.45
CA LEU A 157 -4.86 6.86 -10.78
C LEU A 157 -4.10 5.95 -11.75
N MET A 158 -3.71 4.77 -11.29
CA MET A 158 -3.03 3.76 -12.10
C MET A 158 -4.04 2.70 -12.54
N LEU A 159 -4.04 2.38 -13.84
CA LEU A 159 -4.95 1.44 -14.46
C LEU A 159 -4.15 0.34 -15.16
N ASP A 160 -4.34 -0.90 -14.73
CA ASP A 160 -3.72 -2.09 -15.31
C ASP A 160 -4.75 -2.90 -16.10
N GLY A 161 -4.32 -3.60 -17.16
CA GLY A 161 -5.20 -4.45 -17.97
C GLY A 161 -6.01 -3.72 -19.03
N LEU A 162 -5.70 -2.44 -19.30
CA LEU A 162 -6.24 -1.70 -20.45
C LEU A 162 -5.37 -1.87 -21.69
N GLU A 163 -5.99 -1.90 -22.85
CA GLU A 163 -5.28 -1.80 -24.12
C GLU A 163 -4.55 -0.44 -24.20
N PRO A 164 -3.33 -0.40 -24.78
CA PRO A 164 -2.61 0.84 -24.99
C PRO A 164 -3.45 1.85 -25.76
N ILE A 165 -3.50 3.09 -25.27
CA ILE A 165 -4.16 4.18 -25.99
C ILE A 165 -3.28 4.52 -27.21
N PRO A 166 -3.80 4.47 -28.44
CA PRO A 166 -3.03 4.82 -29.64
C PRO A 166 -2.54 6.27 -29.58
N ALA A 167 -1.34 6.55 -30.08
CA ALA A 167 -0.70 7.86 -29.97
C ALA A 167 -1.50 8.98 -30.67
N GLU A 168 -2.25 8.62 -31.70
CA GLU A 168 -3.14 9.51 -32.46
C GLU A 168 -4.45 9.83 -31.72
N LYS A 169 -4.79 9.09 -30.66
CA LYS A 169 -6.05 9.25 -29.94
C LYS A 169 -5.93 10.38 -28.92
N LYS A 170 -6.60 11.50 -29.20
CA LYS A 170 -6.69 12.62 -28.26
C LYS A 170 -7.52 12.21 -27.05
N VAL A 171 -6.93 12.36 -25.86
CA VAL A 171 -7.64 12.24 -24.59
C VAL A 171 -8.19 13.61 -24.22
N ALA A 172 -9.51 13.70 -24.03
CA ALA A 172 -10.19 14.89 -23.51
C ALA A 172 -10.74 14.59 -22.12
N GLY A 173 -10.69 15.59 -21.24
CA GLY A 173 -11.21 15.50 -19.88
C GLY A 173 -11.96 16.76 -19.50
N PHE A 174 -12.75 16.67 -18.43
CA PHE A 174 -13.43 17.82 -17.84
C PHE A 174 -12.46 18.59 -16.92
N ARG A 175 -12.44 19.92 -17.04
CA ARG A 175 -11.79 20.79 -16.04
C ARG A 175 -12.80 21.09 -14.94
N VAL A 176 -12.85 20.22 -13.94
CA VAL A 176 -13.75 20.37 -12.81
C VAL A 176 -13.15 21.35 -11.81
N HIS A 177 -13.88 22.43 -11.49
CA HIS A 177 -13.50 23.38 -10.46
C HIS A 177 -13.99 22.91 -9.08
N HIS A 178 -15.24 22.45 -9.02
CA HIS A 178 -15.81 21.88 -7.80
C HIS A 178 -16.89 20.85 -8.14
N ALA A 179 -17.28 20.07 -7.14
CA ALA A 179 -18.33 19.08 -7.24
C ALA A 179 -19.27 19.19 -6.04
N GLU A 180 -20.58 19.03 -6.28
CA GLU A 180 -21.59 18.96 -5.24
C GLU A 180 -22.21 17.57 -5.24
N SER A 181 -22.35 16.96 -4.05
CA SER A 181 -22.98 15.64 -3.92
C SER A 181 -24.29 15.76 -3.17
N ASP A 182 -25.37 15.27 -3.79
CA ASP A 182 -26.68 15.12 -3.18
C ASP A 182 -26.83 13.68 -2.69
N ALA A 183 -26.75 13.51 -1.37
CA ALA A 183 -26.90 12.21 -0.72
C ALA A 183 -28.32 11.64 -0.81
N GLY A 184 -29.34 12.48 -1.01
CA GLY A 184 -30.73 12.06 -1.14
C GLY A 184 -31.03 11.38 -2.48
N VAL A 185 -30.26 11.72 -3.52
CA VAL A 185 -30.45 11.19 -4.89
C VAL A 185 -29.24 10.36 -5.36
N ALA A 186 -28.20 10.22 -4.52
CA ALA A 186 -26.94 9.56 -4.85
C ALA A 186 -26.30 10.09 -6.15
N THR A 187 -26.34 11.42 -6.32
CA THR A 187 -25.80 12.12 -7.49
C THR A 187 -24.68 13.08 -7.11
N THR A 188 -23.64 13.14 -7.94
CA THR A 188 -22.57 14.13 -7.87
C THR A 188 -22.58 14.99 -9.13
N THR A 189 -22.78 16.29 -8.98
CA THR A 189 -22.74 17.27 -10.07
C THR A 189 -21.36 17.93 -10.11
N LEU A 190 -20.74 17.96 -11.29
CA LEU A 190 -19.45 18.56 -11.54
C LEU A 190 -19.64 19.92 -12.21
N PHE A 191 -18.92 20.94 -11.74
CA PHE A 191 -19.05 22.31 -12.22
C PHE A 191 -17.71 22.87 -12.72
N ASP A 192 -17.78 23.77 -13.69
CA ASP A 192 -16.64 24.57 -14.12
C ASP A 192 -16.40 25.78 -13.20
N GLU A 193 -15.42 26.62 -13.57
CA GLU A 193 -15.06 27.84 -12.85
C GLU A 193 -16.18 28.92 -12.84
N ASN A 194 -17.10 28.86 -13.80
CA ASN A 194 -18.22 29.80 -13.94
C ASN A 194 -19.51 29.27 -13.28
N GLY A 195 -19.47 28.08 -12.68
CA GLY A 195 -20.65 27.41 -12.11
C GLY A 195 -21.54 26.73 -13.15
N VAL A 196 -21.05 26.49 -14.37
CA VAL A 196 -21.76 25.72 -15.39
C VAL A 196 -21.61 24.24 -15.10
N VAL A 197 -22.71 23.49 -15.20
CA VAL A 197 -22.72 22.03 -15.03
C VAL A 197 -21.95 21.37 -16.18
N LEU A 198 -20.89 20.64 -15.85
CA LEU A 198 -20.08 19.86 -16.78
C LEU A 198 -20.61 18.45 -16.97
N ALA A 199 -21.02 17.81 -15.87
CA ALA A 199 -21.58 16.46 -15.87
C ALA A 199 -22.32 16.19 -14.55
N VAL A 200 -23.32 15.31 -14.60
CA VAL A 200 -23.96 14.74 -13.41
C VAL A 200 -23.66 13.25 -13.40
N VAL A 201 -23.09 12.75 -12.32
CA VAL A 201 -22.79 11.33 -12.12
C VAL A 201 -23.76 10.77 -11.08
N ALA A 202 -24.50 9.73 -11.43
CA ALA A 202 -25.44 9.06 -10.54
C ALA A 202 -25.06 7.59 -10.37
N LEU A 203 -25.46 6.97 -9.25
CA LEU A 203 -25.37 5.52 -9.10
C LEU A 203 -26.69 4.87 -9.57
N ASN A 204 -26.59 3.79 -10.35
CA ASN A 204 -27.76 3.00 -10.73
C ASN A 204 -28.20 2.06 -9.58
N ALA A 205 -29.26 1.28 -9.79
CA ALA A 205 -29.78 0.33 -8.80
C ALA A 205 -28.77 -0.77 -8.37
N LEU A 206 -27.69 -0.96 -9.14
CA LEU A 206 -26.60 -1.88 -8.86
C LEU A 206 -25.37 -1.17 -8.26
N GLY A 207 -25.48 0.11 -7.91
CA GLY A 207 -24.39 0.91 -7.36
C GLY A 207 -23.32 1.30 -8.38
N GLN A 208 -23.60 1.19 -9.68
CA GLN A 208 -22.63 1.51 -10.74
C GLN A 208 -22.79 2.97 -11.19
N PRO A 209 -21.68 3.70 -11.39
CA PRO A 209 -21.73 5.08 -11.85
C PRO A 209 -22.22 5.19 -13.28
N GLN A 210 -23.15 6.12 -13.52
CA GLN A 210 -23.70 6.49 -14.81
C GLN A 210 -23.65 8.01 -14.95
N VAL A 211 -23.14 8.49 -16.09
CA VAL A 211 -23.20 9.92 -16.42
C VAL A 211 -24.58 10.23 -16.99
N LEU A 212 -25.30 11.12 -16.30
CA LEU A 212 -26.56 11.69 -16.77
C LEU A 212 -26.23 12.91 -17.64
N LYS A 213 -26.86 12.96 -18.82
CA LYS A 213 -26.78 14.10 -19.74
C LYS A 213 -28.00 14.99 -19.57
#